data_AF-A0A3B6MYN2-F1
#
_entry.id   AF-A0A3B6MYN2-F1
#
_cell.length_a   1.000
_cell.length_b   1.000
_cell.length_c   1.000
_cell.angle_alpha   90.00
_cell.angle_beta   90.00
_cell.angle_gamma   90.00
#
_symmetry.space_group_name_H-M   'P 1'
#
loop_
_entity.id
_entity.type
_entity.pdbx_description
1 polymer ?
#
loop_
_entity_poly.entity_id
_entity_poly.type
_entity_poly.pdbx_seq_one_letter_code
_entity_poly.pdbx_strand_id
1 'polypeptide(L)'
;MGDDGAEGEAPRCVGCGRRVRTLFVQYSPGNIRLMKCDVCKAVADPYIECEFMIILIDLILHKTRAYRHLLFNKLHIGSSLDKGILCQFILMHIVLDAFRISVSKNNKADGDSSRSTLSTICNCSEVLGDALLGNIIFTAMLLLGVRYILKFSFDITRYRQILLAIIISSYFKLFLLTMMVWEFPSSAIFIVEAFVLSSNVVALRVVTRFPKAHCVGVCFMAHAAKHLTERWLMWTP
;
A
#
# COMPACT_ATOMS: atom_id res chain seq x y z
N MET A 1 33.51 -23.25 -6.09
CA MET A 1 32.18 -23.49 -6.71
C MET A 1 31.18 -23.66 -5.57
N GLY A 2 30.38 -22.63 -5.31
CA GLY A 2 29.20 -22.67 -4.43
C GLY A 2 29.47 -22.71 -2.93
N ASP A 3 29.49 -21.54 -2.28
CA ASP A 3 28.58 -21.22 -1.17
C ASP A 3 28.79 -19.75 -0.76
N ASP A 4 28.30 -18.80 -1.58
CA ASP A 4 28.12 -17.43 -1.07
C ASP A 4 26.76 -17.37 -0.41
N GLY A 5 26.76 -17.83 0.84
CA GLY A 5 25.70 -17.62 1.81
C GLY A 5 25.49 -16.13 2.02
N ALA A 6 24.68 -15.51 1.16
CA ALA A 6 23.97 -14.33 1.55
C ALA A 6 23.00 -14.76 2.67
N GLU A 7 23.38 -14.49 3.92
CA GLU A 7 22.48 -14.44 5.08
C GLU A 7 21.47 -13.27 4.95
N GLY A 8 20.87 -13.15 3.76
CA GLY A 8 19.71 -12.33 3.45
C GLY A 8 18.46 -13.20 3.58
N GLU A 9 17.37 -12.61 4.06
CA GLU A 9 16.09 -13.30 4.21
C GLU A 9 15.71 -14.09 2.94
N ALA A 10 15.52 -15.40 3.09
CA ALA A 10 15.25 -16.28 1.97
C ALA A 10 13.96 -15.88 1.21
N PRO A 11 13.98 -15.88 -0.14
CA PRO A 11 12.85 -15.49 -0.97
C PRO A 11 11.63 -16.40 -0.77
N ARG A 12 10.45 -15.94 -1.19
CA ARG A 12 9.19 -16.69 -0.97
C ARG A 12 8.55 -17.12 -2.29
N CYS A 13 8.03 -18.34 -2.32
CA CYS A 13 7.24 -18.81 -3.46
C CYS A 13 5.93 -18.02 -3.57
N VAL A 14 5.60 -17.53 -4.76
CA VAL A 14 4.38 -16.74 -4.99
C VAL A 14 3.11 -17.58 -4.89
N GLY A 15 3.19 -18.88 -5.18
CA GLY A 15 2.07 -19.83 -5.15
C GLY A 15 1.68 -20.23 -3.73
N CYS A 16 2.62 -20.82 -2.98
CA CYS A 16 2.34 -21.34 -1.63
C CYS A 16 2.77 -20.40 -0.49
N GLY A 17 3.58 -19.38 -0.76
CA GLY A 17 4.08 -18.44 0.25
C GLY A 17 5.17 -18.98 1.17
N ARG A 18 5.66 -20.22 0.97
CA ARG A 18 6.79 -20.76 1.75
C ARG A 18 8.12 -20.20 1.26
N ARG A 19 9.11 -20.15 2.16
CA ARG A 19 10.49 -19.77 1.84
C ARG A 19 11.11 -20.79 0.89
N VAL A 20 11.90 -20.31 -0.07
CA VAL A 20 12.64 -21.09 -1.07
C VAL A 20 14.09 -20.64 -1.01
N ARG A 21 15.04 -21.55 -1.27
CA ARG A 21 16.48 -21.25 -1.22
C ARG A 21 16.89 -20.25 -2.30
N THR A 22 16.53 -20.53 -3.55
CA THR A 22 16.81 -19.67 -4.71
C THR A 22 15.60 -19.66 -5.64
N LEU A 23 15.28 -18.50 -6.22
CA LEU A 23 14.15 -18.38 -7.18
C LEU A 23 14.57 -18.73 -8.61
N PHE A 24 15.82 -18.46 -8.97
CA PHE A 24 16.38 -18.75 -10.27
C PHE A 24 17.85 -19.14 -10.14
N VAL A 25 18.35 -19.87 -11.13
CA VAL A 25 19.78 -20.14 -11.35
C VAL A 25 20.17 -19.47 -12.66
N GLN A 26 21.23 -18.66 -12.63
CA GLN A 26 21.77 -18.03 -13.82
C GLN A 26 22.93 -18.86 -14.36
N TYR A 27 22.82 -19.31 -15.61
CA TYR A 27 23.88 -20.09 -16.29
C TYR A 27 24.81 -19.18 -17.11
N SER A 28 24.27 -18.11 -17.69
CA SER A 28 25.03 -17.09 -18.44
C SER A 28 24.29 -15.74 -18.36
N PRO A 29 24.91 -14.59 -18.68
CA PRO A 29 24.18 -13.33 -18.77
C PRO A 29 22.97 -13.48 -19.70
N GLY A 30 21.76 -13.21 -19.17
CA GLY A 30 20.49 -13.40 -19.89
C GLY A 30 19.90 -14.81 -19.89
N ASN A 31 20.63 -15.86 -19.50
CA ASN A 31 20.09 -17.23 -19.41
C ASN A 31 19.83 -17.60 -17.95
N ILE A 32 18.59 -17.37 -17.51
CA ILE A 32 18.12 -17.76 -16.20
C ILE A 32 17.17 -18.95 -16.31
N ARG A 33 17.22 -19.84 -15.32
CA ARG A 33 16.27 -20.95 -15.18
C ARG A 33 15.54 -20.80 -13.87
N LEU A 34 14.22 -20.69 -13.94
CA LEU A 34 13.36 -20.61 -12.76
C LEU A 34 13.32 -21.94 -12.00
N MET A 35 13.43 -21.84 -10.68
CA MET A 35 13.41 -23.00 -9.79
C MET A 35 11.97 -23.38 -9.42
N LYS A 36 11.75 -24.68 -9.22
CA LYS A 36 10.48 -25.20 -8.70
C LYS A 36 10.48 -25.15 -7.18
N CYS A 37 9.32 -24.87 -6.60
CA CYS A 37 9.16 -24.94 -5.14
C CYS A 37 9.08 -26.40 -4.68
N ASP A 38 9.82 -26.75 -3.63
CA ASP A 38 9.86 -28.12 -3.10
C ASP A 38 8.50 -28.62 -2.60
N VAL A 39 7.62 -27.68 -2.21
CA VAL A 39 6.31 -27.98 -1.64
C VAL A 39 5.23 -28.05 -2.71
N CYS A 40 4.98 -26.95 -3.44
CA CYS A 40 3.89 -26.93 -4.40
C CYS A 40 4.27 -27.50 -5.76
N LYS A 41 5.55 -27.86 -5.98
CA LYS A 41 6.14 -28.42 -7.22
C LYS A 41 5.97 -27.55 -8.47
N ALA A 42 5.22 -26.46 -8.40
CA ALA A 42 5.14 -25.41 -9.41
C ALA A 42 6.39 -24.51 -9.38
N VAL A 43 6.58 -23.75 -10.47
CA VAL A 43 7.59 -22.70 -10.57
C VAL A 43 7.44 -21.71 -9.39
N ALA A 44 8.54 -21.44 -8.69
CA ALA A 44 8.53 -20.71 -7.42
C ALA A 44 8.07 -19.25 -7.61
N ASP A 45 8.54 -18.60 -8.67
CA ASP A 45 8.16 -17.25 -9.06
C ASP A 45 8.26 -17.04 -10.59
N PRO A 46 7.14 -17.13 -11.34
CA PRO A 46 7.13 -16.87 -12.78
C PRO A 46 7.23 -15.38 -13.13
N TYR A 47 7.03 -14.46 -12.19
CA TYR A 47 7.02 -13.03 -12.48
C TYR A 47 8.41 -12.44 -12.69
N ILE A 48 9.48 -13.20 -12.41
CA ILE A 48 10.86 -12.77 -12.62
C ILE A 48 11.18 -12.56 -14.10
N GLU A 49 10.60 -13.37 -14.98
CA GLU A 49 10.76 -13.26 -16.44
C GLU A 49 9.74 -12.29 -17.06
N CYS A 50 8.75 -11.84 -16.29
CA CYS A 50 7.69 -11.01 -16.80
C CYS A 50 8.08 -9.53 -16.79
N GLU A 51 7.63 -8.80 -17.81
CA GLU A 51 7.69 -7.34 -17.80
C GLU A 51 6.82 -6.74 -16.69
N PHE A 52 7.18 -5.54 -16.25
CA PHE A 52 6.48 -4.84 -15.17
C PHE A 52 4.99 -4.62 -15.48
N MET A 53 4.62 -4.42 -16.74
CA MET A 53 3.21 -4.22 -17.14
C MET A 53 2.32 -5.41 -16.76
N ILE A 54 2.81 -6.65 -16.93
CA ILE A 54 2.06 -7.86 -16.57
C ILE A 54 1.87 -7.92 -15.05
N ILE A 55 2.90 -7.57 -14.30
CA ILE A 55 2.86 -7.51 -12.83
C ILE A 55 1.82 -6.46 -12.39
N LEU A 56 1.81 -5.29 -13.03
CA LEU A 56 0.87 -4.20 -12.74
C LEU A 56 -0.59 -4.62 -13.00
N ILE A 57 -0.87 -5.26 -14.13
CA ILE A 57 -2.23 -5.77 -14.43
C ILE A 57 -2.67 -6.78 -13.37
N ASP A 58 -1.79 -7.72 -13.00
CA ASP A 58 -2.12 -8.72 -11.98
C ASP A 58 -2.28 -8.11 -10.58
N LEU A 59 -1.58 -7.01 -10.27
CA LEU A 59 -1.81 -6.22 -9.06
C LEU A 59 -3.20 -5.57 -9.10
N ILE A 60 -3.57 -4.92 -10.21
CA ILE A 60 -4.88 -4.28 -10.39
C ILE A 60 -6.01 -5.32 -10.25
N LEU A 61 -5.80 -6.53 -10.78
CA LEU A 61 -6.71 -7.68 -10.64
C LEU A 61 -6.68 -8.33 -9.24
N HIS A 62 -5.98 -7.74 -8.26
CA HIS A 62 -5.90 -8.23 -6.89
C HIS A 62 -5.37 -9.67 -6.77
N LYS A 63 -4.53 -10.13 -7.70
CA LYS A 63 -3.97 -11.48 -7.65
C LYS A 63 -2.93 -11.59 -6.54
N THR A 64 -3.19 -12.45 -5.56
CA THR A 64 -2.28 -12.65 -4.40
C THR A 64 -0.85 -13.03 -4.78
N ARG A 65 -0.65 -13.64 -5.95
CA ARG A 65 0.68 -14.04 -6.43
C ARG A 65 1.54 -12.82 -6.78
N ALA A 66 0.98 -11.82 -7.46
CA ALA A 66 1.68 -10.58 -7.79
C ALA A 66 2.03 -9.76 -6.54
N TYR A 67 1.13 -9.71 -5.54
CA TYR A 67 1.45 -9.10 -4.24
C TYR A 67 2.63 -9.81 -3.57
N ARG A 68 2.69 -11.14 -3.57
CA ARG A 68 3.83 -11.87 -2.99
C ARG A 68 5.14 -11.60 -3.72
N HIS A 69 5.11 -11.57 -5.05
CA HIS A 69 6.28 -11.21 -5.86
C HIS A 69 6.76 -9.79 -5.50
N LEU A 70 5.88 -8.79 -5.58
CA LEU A 70 6.21 -7.40 -5.31
C LEU A 70 6.74 -7.19 -3.89
N LEU A 71 6.03 -7.72 -2.90
CA LEU A 71 6.28 -7.46 -1.49
C LEU A 71 7.50 -8.23 -0.94
N PHE A 72 7.67 -9.51 -1.31
CA PHE A 72 8.72 -10.35 -0.72
C PHE A 72 9.91 -10.58 -1.64
N ASN A 73 9.73 -10.63 -2.95
CA ASN A 73 10.80 -11.00 -3.88
C ASN A 73 11.43 -9.77 -4.58
N LYS A 74 10.64 -8.73 -4.87
CA LYS A 74 11.14 -7.51 -5.54
C LYS A 74 11.55 -6.40 -4.57
N LEU A 75 10.63 -5.93 -3.74
CA LEU A 75 10.88 -4.83 -2.78
C LEU A 75 11.55 -5.32 -1.49
N HIS A 76 11.57 -6.63 -1.29
CA HIS A 76 12.17 -7.31 -0.15
C HIS A 76 11.86 -6.58 1.17
N ILE A 77 10.62 -6.73 1.63
CA ILE A 77 10.06 -6.21 2.90
C ILE A 77 10.97 -6.40 4.15
N GLY A 78 11.95 -7.31 4.06
CA GLY A 78 12.95 -7.64 5.05
C GLY A 78 14.18 -6.74 5.12
N SER A 79 14.71 -6.33 3.96
CA SER A 79 15.89 -5.47 3.91
C SER A 79 15.60 -4.06 4.42
N SER A 80 16.64 -3.32 4.78
CA SER A 80 16.52 -1.87 4.94
C SER A 80 16.15 -1.26 3.59
N LEU A 81 14.84 -1.26 3.27
CA LEU A 81 14.32 -0.35 2.27
C LEU A 81 14.82 1.02 2.68
N ASP A 82 15.57 1.67 1.81
CA ASP A 82 16.25 2.91 2.14
C ASP A 82 15.22 3.88 2.71
N LYS A 83 15.53 4.46 3.88
CA LYS A 83 14.60 5.32 4.61
C LYS A 83 14.09 6.45 3.70
N GLY A 84 14.91 6.89 2.74
CA GLY A 84 14.56 7.85 1.71
C GLY A 84 13.38 7.41 0.82
N ILE A 85 13.39 6.17 0.31
CA ILE A 85 12.33 5.66 -0.57
C ILE A 85 11.01 5.54 0.20
N LEU A 86 11.04 5.09 1.46
CA LEU A 86 9.85 5.05 2.32
C LEU A 86 9.28 6.43 2.57
N CYS A 87 10.15 7.40 2.90
CA CYS A 87 9.75 8.78 3.09
C CYS A 87 9.09 9.34 1.83
N GLN A 88 9.65 9.04 0.66
CA GLN A 88 9.08 9.43 -0.63
C GLN A 88 7.67 8.86 -0.84
N PHE A 89 7.43 7.57 -0.58
CA PHE A 89 6.08 7.00 -0.69
C PHE A 89 5.10 7.63 0.32
N ILE A 90 5.53 7.84 1.57
CA ILE A 90 4.70 8.50 2.60
C ILE A 90 4.33 9.91 2.16
N LEU A 91 5.31 10.69 1.68
CA LEU A 91 5.09 12.05 1.18
C LEU A 91 4.10 12.06 0.02
N MET A 92 4.27 11.15 -0.95
CA MET A 92 3.35 11.00 -2.08
C MET A 92 1.92 10.69 -1.62
N HIS A 93 1.75 9.83 -0.61
CA HIS A 93 0.43 9.56 -0.04
C HIS A 93 -0.19 10.78 0.65
N ILE A 94 0.59 11.55 1.40
CA ILE A 94 0.12 12.77 2.05
C ILE A 94 -0.33 13.78 1.00
N VAL A 95 0.44 13.97 -0.07
CA VAL A 95 0.10 14.89 -1.18
C VAL A 95 -1.20 14.45 -1.87
N LEU A 96 -1.36 13.16 -2.15
CA LEU A 96 -2.58 12.63 -2.78
C LEU A 96 -3.82 12.79 -1.88
N ASP A 97 -3.68 12.58 -0.57
CA ASP A 97 -4.77 12.77 0.39
C ASP A 97 -5.12 14.26 0.54
N ALA A 98 -4.11 15.14 0.59
CA ALA A 98 -4.31 16.59 0.60
C ALA A 98 -5.02 17.07 -0.68
N PHE A 99 -4.64 16.54 -1.84
CA PHE A 99 -5.32 16.81 -3.11
C PHE A 99 -6.79 16.39 -3.06
N ARG A 100 -7.10 15.19 -2.56
CA ARG A 100 -8.47 14.70 -2.41
C ARG A 100 -9.30 15.60 -1.48
N ILE A 101 -8.75 16.02 -0.34
CA ILE A 101 -9.43 16.93 0.59
C ILE A 101 -9.68 18.28 -0.07
N SER A 102 -8.71 18.81 -0.81
CA SER A 102 -8.84 20.07 -1.56
C SER A 102 -9.99 20.02 -2.57
N VAL A 103 -10.05 18.98 -3.40
CA VAL A 103 -11.15 18.77 -4.37
C VAL A 103 -12.50 18.68 -3.65
N SER A 104 -12.56 17.97 -2.53
CA SER A 104 -13.80 17.83 -1.75
C SER A 104 -14.26 19.15 -1.11
N LYS A 105 -13.33 20.01 -0.66
CA LYS A 105 -13.65 21.34 -0.13
C LYS A 105 -14.09 22.29 -1.25
N ASN A 106 -13.47 22.22 -2.43
CA ASN A 106 -13.82 23.09 -3.57
C ASN A 106 -15.26 22.86 -4.06
N ASN A 107 -15.69 21.60 -4.18
CA ASN A 107 -17.07 21.26 -4.58
C ASN A 107 -18.16 21.77 -3.61
N LYS A 108 -17.79 22.24 -2.42
CA LYS A 108 -18.68 22.82 -1.42
C LYS A 108 -18.69 24.35 -1.43
N ALA A 109 -17.69 24.99 -2.04
CA ALA A 109 -17.36 26.40 -1.86
C ALA A 109 -17.81 27.30 -3.02
N ASP A 110 -18.70 26.84 -3.91
CA ASP A 110 -19.22 27.56 -5.10
C ASP A 110 -20.02 28.85 -4.80
N GLY A 111 -19.85 29.47 -3.62
CA GLY A 111 -20.67 30.58 -3.15
C GLY A 111 -19.97 31.92 -2.87
N ASP A 112 -18.64 32.03 -2.78
CA ASP A 112 -18.03 33.32 -2.41
C ASP A 112 -16.61 33.52 -2.94
N SER A 113 -16.40 34.58 -3.74
CA SER A 113 -15.07 34.96 -4.25
C SER A 113 -14.68 36.40 -3.89
N SER A 114 -13.84 36.54 -2.86
CA SER A 114 -12.59 37.31 -2.95
C SER A 114 -11.64 36.80 -1.86
N ARG A 115 -10.65 35.97 -2.24
CA ARG A 115 -9.70 35.36 -1.31
C ARG A 115 -8.37 36.09 -1.36
N SER A 116 -7.95 36.65 -0.23
CA SER A 116 -6.62 37.25 -0.06
C SER A 116 -5.54 36.16 0.03
N THR A 117 -4.29 36.46 -0.33
CA THR A 117 -3.16 35.51 -0.34
C THR A 117 -2.95 34.79 1.00
N LEU A 118 -3.22 35.46 2.13
CA LEU A 118 -3.20 34.89 3.47
C LEU A 118 -4.26 33.81 3.68
N SER A 119 -5.47 34.02 3.16
CA SER A 119 -6.54 33.01 3.23
C SER A 119 -6.17 31.76 2.44
N THR A 120 -5.50 31.90 1.29
CA THR A 120 -5.04 30.77 0.47
C THR A 120 -3.96 29.96 1.18
N ILE A 121 -2.98 30.61 1.83
CA ILE A 121 -1.92 29.92 2.58
C ILE A 121 -2.50 29.20 3.81
N CYS A 122 -3.42 29.84 4.53
CA CYS A 122 -4.07 29.26 5.70
C CYS A 122 -4.89 28.01 5.31
N ASN A 123 -5.67 28.10 4.23
CA ASN A 123 -6.41 26.95 3.69
C ASN A 123 -5.48 25.80 3.27
N CYS A 124 -4.33 26.10 2.64
CA CYS A 124 -3.35 25.07 2.28
C CYS A 124 -2.77 24.36 3.51
N SER A 125 -2.47 25.13 4.57
CA SER A 125 -1.95 24.56 5.82
C SER A 125 -2.99 23.70 6.55
N GLU A 126 -4.26 24.11 6.50
CA GLU A 126 -5.39 23.35 7.06
C GLU A 126 -5.60 22.04 6.31
N VAL A 127 -5.62 22.07 4.98
CA VAL A 127 -5.74 20.87 4.13
C VAL A 127 -4.60 19.88 4.37
N LEU A 128 -3.37 20.39 4.50
CA LEU A 128 -2.21 19.55 4.81
C LEU A 128 -2.30 18.96 6.23
N GLY A 129 -2.75 19.76 7.21
CA GLY A 129 -3.01 19.30 8.57
C GLY A 129 -4.05 18.18 8.63
N ASP A 130 -5.18 18.36 7.94
CA ASP A 130 -6.25 17.37 7.83
C ASP A 130 -5.72 16.05 7.21
N ALA A 131 -4.93 16.15 6.13
CA ALA A 131 -4.33 14.99 5.46
C ALA A 131 -3.35 14.23 6.36
N LEU A 132 -2.51 14.95 7.12
CA LEU A 132 -1.57 14.36 8.08
C LEU A 132 -2.33 13.65 9.21
N LEU A 133 -3.32 14.31 9.80
CA LEU A 133 -4.13 13.77 10.89
C LEU A 133 -4.88 12.51 10.46
N GLY A 134 -5.50 12.52 9.28
CA GLY A 134 -6.16 11.35 8.71
C GLY A 134 -5.22 10.15 8.54
N ASN A 135 -3.98 10.39 8.09
CA ASN A 135 -2.97 9.35 7.92
C ASN A 135 -2.39 8.83 9.25
N ILE A 136 -2.26 9.69 10.27
CA ILE A 136 -1.90 9.28 11.63
C ILE A 136 -2.98 8.37 12.22
N ILE A 137 -4.26 8.75 12.11
CA ILE A 137 -5.38 7.96 12.61
C ILE A 137 -5.49 6.62 11.89
N PHE A 138 -5.35 6.61 10.57
CA PHE A 138 -5.32 5.38 9.78
C PHE A 138 -4.22 4.42 10.26
N THR A 139 -3.01 4.94 10.46
CA THR A 139 -1.86 4.17 10.95
C THR A 139 -2.11 3.65 12.37
N ALA A 140 -2.65 4.49 13.26
CA ALA A 140 -2.98 4.12 14.64
C ALA A 140 -4.07 3.03 14.71
N MET A 141 -5.10 3.11 13.86
CA MET A 141 -6.16 2.10 13.80
C MET A 141 -5.68 0.78 13.22
N LEU A 142 -4.83 0.81 12.18
CA LEU A 142 -4.17 -0.39 11.68
C LEU A 142 -3.28 -1.03 12.75
N LEU A 143 -2.53 -0.23 13.49
CA LEU A 143 -1.72 -0.68 14.63
C LEU A 143 -2.55 -1.43 15.66
N LEU A 144 -3.65 -0.81 16.11
CA LEU A 144 -4.54 -1.38 17.11
C LEU A 144 -5.19 -2.66 16.60
N GLY A 145 -5.69 -2.66 15.36
CA GLY A 145 -6.31 -3.84 14.75
C GLY A 145 -5.32 -4.99 14.56
N VAL A 146 -4.09 -4.71 14.13
CA VAL A 146 -3.02 -5.70 13.98
C VAL A 146 -2.59 -6.24 15.34
N ARG A 147 -2.45 -5.39 16.37
CA ARG A 147 -2.16 -5.82 17.76
C ARG A 147 -3.25 -6.73 18.32
N TYR A 148 -4.51 -6.42 18.04
CA TYR A 148 -5.65 -7.22 18.44
C TYR A 148 -5.56 -8.64 17.84
N ILE A 149 -5.23 -8.75 16.55
CA ILE A 149 -5.11 -10.08 15.90
C ILE A 149 -3.82 -10.82 16.33
N LEU A 150 -2.69 -10.14 16.46
CA LEU A 150 -1.39 -10.73 16.81
C LEU A 150 -1.22 -11.05 18.30
N LYS A 151 -2.27 -10.91 19.13
CA LYS A 151 -2.22 -11.14 20.58
C LYS A 151 -0.95 -10.54 21.23
N PHE A 152 -0.77 -9.23 21.02
CA PHE A 152 0.17 -8.39 21.78
C PHE A 152 1.69 -8.67 21.61
N SER A 153 2.12 -9.57 20.72
CA SER A 153 3.56 -9.71 20.46
C SER A 153 4.12 -8.51 19.67
N PHE A 154 4.86 -7.64 20.36
CA PHE A 154 5.53 -6.47 19.79
C PHE A 154 6.80 -6.86 19.04
N ASP A 155 6.65 -7.42 17.84
CA ASP A 155 7.76 -7.58 16.91
C ASP A 155 7.83 -6.35 15.99
N ILE A 156 8.75 -5.42 16.31
CA ILE A 156 8.96 -4.17 15.56
C ILE A 156 9.22 -4.43 14.08
N THR A 157 9.91 -5.54 13.77
CA THR A 157 10.23 -5.90 12.39
C THR A 157 8.94 -6.22 11.62
N ARG A 158 8.07 -7.08 12.16
CA ARG A 158 6.78 -7.43 11.55
C ARG A 158 5.88 -6.22 11.38
N TYR A 159 5.89 -5.30 12.33
CA TYR A 159 5.11 -4.07 12.20
C TYR A 159 5.59 -3.21 11.03
N ARG A 160 6.91 -3.01 10.89
CA ARG A 160 7.49 -2.32 9.74
C ARG A 160 7.11 -2.99 8.42
N GLN A 161 7.13 -4.33 8.37
CA GLN A 161 6.73 -5.10 7.21
C GLN A 161 5.26 -4.87 6.81
N ILE A 162 4.36 -4.84 7.80
CA ILE A 162 2.93 -4.59 7.58
C ILE A 162 2.69 -3.17 7.08
N LEU A 163 3.31 -2.16 7.71
CA LEU A 163 3.19 -0.77 7.25
C LEU A 163 3.66 -0.59 5.81
N LEU A 164 4.84 -1.13 5.50
CA LEU A 164 5.43 -1.07 4.16
C LEU A 164 4.49 -1.70 3.13
N ALA A 165 3.92 -2.85 3.45
CA ALA A 165 2.95 -3.51 2.59
C ALA A 165 1.69 -2.68 2.36
N ILE A 166 1.15 -2.02 3.39
CA ILE A 166 -0.05 -1.18 3.29
C ILE A 166 0.22 0.09 2.47
N ILE A 167 1.38 0.72 2.66
CA ILE A 167 1.81 1.89 1.89
C ILE A 167 1.89 1.50 0.40
N ILE A 168 2.62 0.44 0.08
CA ILE A 168 2.77 -0.02 -1.31
C ILE A 168 1.43 -0.44 -1.91
N SER A 169 0.56 -1.11 -1.15
CA SER A 169 -0.75 -1.54 -1.66
C SER A 169 -1.73 -0.38 -1.87
N SER A 170 -1.42 0.82 -1.37
CA SER A 170 -2.23 2.03 -1.58
C SER A 170 -1.93 2.74 -2.91
N TYR A 171 -1.31 2.06 -3.88
CA TYR A 171 -0.96 2.60 -5.20
C TYR A 171 -2.16 3.12 -6.01
N PHE A 172 -3.37 2.59 -5.78
CA PHE A 172 -4.58 3.07 -6.45
C PHE A 172 -4.90 4.53 -6.18
N LYS A 173 -4.37 5.13 -5.10
CA LYS A 173 -4.50 6.58 -4.87
C LYS A 173 -3.93 7.40 -6.03
N LEU A 174 -2.98 6.88 -6.81
CA LEU A 174 -2.45 7.56 -7.99
C LEU A 174 -3.53 7.87 -9.04
N PHE A 175 -4.62 7.08 -9.09
CA PHE A 175 -5.76 7.38 -9.96
C PHE A 175 -6.50 8.66 -9.54
N LEU A 176 -6.26 9.21 -8.36
CA LEU A 176 -6.78 10.55 -8.03
C LEU A 176 -6.18 11.63 -8.95
N LEU A 177 -4.96 11.43 -9.47
CA LEU A 177 -4.35 12.35 -10.42
C LEU A 177 -5.12 12.41 -11.75
N THR A 178 -5.82 11.33 -12.13
CA THR A 178 -6.65 11.37 -13.35
C THR A 178 -7.84 12.30 -13.20
N MET A 179 -8.29 12.59 -11.96
CA MET A 179 -9.31 13.60 -11.68
C MET A 179 -8.83 15.02 -11.99
N MET A 180 -7.51 15.24 -12.07
CA MET A 180 -6.96 16.54 -12.48
C MET A 180 -7.08 16.75 -13.99
N VAL A 181 -6.98 15.65 -14.75
CA VAL A 181 -7.02 15.69 -16.22
C VAL A 181 -8.45 15.60 -16.73
N TRP A 182 -9.31 14.87 -16.03
CA TRP A 182 -10.68 14.58 -16.46
C TRP A 182 -11.71 15.00 -15.40
N GLU A 183 -12.81 15.57 -15.89
CA GLU A 183 -13.98 15.90 -15.06
C GLU A 183 -14.77 14.63 -14.74
N PHE A 184 -14.48 14.03 -13.59
CA PHE A 184 -15.23 12.91 -13.05
C PHE A 184 -16.15 13.38 -11.92
N PRO A 185 -17.32 12.72 -11.74
CA PRO A 185 -18.17 12.99 -10.58
C PRO A 185 -17.46 12.64 -9.27
N SER A 186 -17.81 13.33 -8.18
CA SER A 186 -17.30 13.06 -6.83
C SER A 186 -17.47 11.60 -6.38
N SER A 187 -18.41 10.85 -6.97
CA SER A 187 -18.58 9.41 -6.75
C SER A 187 -17.32 8.60 -7.09
N ALA A 188 -16.51 9.06 -8.04
CA ALA A 188 -15.31 8.35 -8.47
C ALA A 188 -14.22 8.31 -7.40
N ILE A 189 -14.19 9.28 -6.46
CA ILE A 189 -13.30 9.25 -5.28
C ILE A 189 -13.63 8.04 -4.41
N PHE A 190 -14.91 7.75 -4.18
CA PHE A 190 -15.34 6.58 -3.40
C PHE A 190 -14.97 5.26 -4.07
N ILE A 191 -15.00 5.21 -5.42
CA ILE A 191 -14.55 4.04 -6.18
C ILE A 191 -13.07 3.80 -5.93
N VAL A 192 -12.22 4.83 -6.06
CA VAL A 192 -10.78 4.72 -5.79
C VAL A 192 -10.53 4.27 -4.35
N GLU A 193 -11.22 4.85 -3.38
CA GLU A 193 -11.11 4.44 -1.96
C GLU A 193 -11.50 2.98 -1.73
N ALA A 194 -12.54 2.47 -2.40
CA ALA A 194 -12.93 1.07 -2.34
C ALA A 194 -11.86 0.12 -2.92
N PHE A 195 -11.24 0.50 -4.05
CA PHE A 195 -10.11 -0.23 -4.63
C PHE A 195 -8.86 -0.21 -3.72
N VAL A 196 -8.58 0.91 -3.06
CA VAL A 196 -7.50 1.01 -2.06
C VAL A 196 -7.80 0.08 -0.86
N LEU A 197 -9.05 0.07 -0.38
CA LEU A 197 -9.48 -0.82 0.70
C LEU A 197 -9.30 -2.30 0.31
N SER A 198 -9.77 -2.73 -0.87
CA SER A 198 -9.63 -4.12 -1.33
C SER A 198 -8.16 -4.52 -1.49
N SER A 199 -7.33 -3.62 -2.04
CA SER A 199 -5.89 -3.84 -2.20
C SER A 199 -5.19 -4.03 -0.85
N ASN A 200 -5.51 -3.17 0.12
CA ASN A 200 -4.96 -3.25 1.48
C ASN A 200 -5.36 -4.54 2.20
N VAL A 201 -6.59 -5.02 2.02
CA VAL A 201 -7.05 -6.32 2.56
C VAL A 201 -6.21 -7.47 2.00
N VAL A 202 -5.96 -7.48 0.68
CA VAL A 202 -5.15 -8.51 0.02
C VAL A 202 -3.71 -8.46 0.52
N ALA A 203 -3.11 -7.27 0.61
CA ALA A 203 -1.75 -7.09 1.09
C ALA A 203 -1.60 -7.52 2.56
N LEU A 204 -2.52 -7.10 3.44
CA LEU A 204 -2.52 -7.48 4.84
C LEU A 204 -2.62 -9.00 5.01
N ARG A 205 -3.49 -9.64 4.23
CA ARG A 205 -3.61 -11.11 4.21
C ARG A 205 -2.34 -11.81 3.75
N VAL A 206 -1.66 -11.25 2.74
CA VAL A 206 -0.41 -11.81 2.21
C VAL A 206 0.71 -11.75 3.26
N VAL A 207 0.80 -10.67 4.03
CA VAL A 207 1.82 -10.49 5.06
C VAL A 207 1.52 -11.30 6.32
N THR A 208 0.29 -11.21 6.82
CA THR A 208 -0.09 -11.77 8.13
C THR A 208 -0.56 -13.23 8.06
N ARG A 209 -0.98 -13.71 6.88
CA ARG A 209 -1.60 -15.02 6.66
C ARG A 209 -2.87 -15.28 7.49
N PHE A 210 -3.51 -14.23 8.02
CA PHE A 210 -4.77 -14.35 8.75
C PHE A 210 -5.96 -14.69 7.83
N PRO A 211 -7.08 -15.17 8.41
CA PRO A 211 -8.31 -15.37 7.67
C PRO A 211 -8.81 -14.05 7.07
N LYS A 212 -9.43 -14.15 5.89
CA LYS A 212 -9.91 -12.97 5.13
C LYS A 212 -10.78 -12.04 5.98
N ALA A 213 -11.68 -12.60 6.80
CA ALA A 213 -12.62 -11.83 7.62
C ALA A 213 -11.90 -10.86 8.59
N HIS A 214 -10.83 -11.32 9.25
CA HIS A 214 -10.06 -10.46 10.16
C HIS A 214 -9.34 -9.33 9.41
N CYS A 215 -8.75 -9.63 8.25
CA CYS A 215 -8.10 -8.61 7.42
C CYS A 215 -9.10 -7.56 6.91
N VAL A 216 -10.28 -8.00 6.46
CA VAL A 216 -11.37 -7.12 6.05
C VAL A 216 -11.80 -6.21 7.20
N GLY A 217 -12.07 -6.79 8.38
CA GLY A 217 -12.48 -6.02 9.56
C GLY A 217 -11.46 -4.94 9.94
N VAL A 218 -10.18 -5.29 10.04
CA VAL A 218 -9.12 -4.31 10.41
C VAL A 218 -8.98 -3.20 9.37
N CYS A 219 -8.90 -3.54 8.08
CA CYS A 219 -8.76 -2.53 7.04
C CYS A 219 -10.02 -1.65 6.94
N PHE A 220 -11.21 -2.22 7.05
CA PHE A 220 -12.47 -1.47 7.01
C PHE A 220 -12.56 -0.50 8.18
N MET A 221 -12.26 -0.95 9.40
CA MET A 221 -12.27 -0.07 10.59
C MET A 221 -11.25 1.07 10.48
N ALA A 222 -10.05 0.80 9.96
CA ALA A 222 -9.04 1.85 9.77
C ALA A 222 -9.47 2.90 8.74
N HIS A 223 -10.03 2.48 7.60
CA HIS A 223 -10.54 3.39 6.57
C HIS A 223 -11.78 4.15 7.04
N ALA A 224 -12.71 3.48 7.72
CA ALA A 224 -13.89 4.12 8.30
C ALA A 224 -13.51 5.20 9.32
N ALA A 225 -12.57 4.91 10.22
CA ALA A 225 -12.07 5.89 11.20
C ALA A 225 -11.42 7.10 10.53
N LYS A 226 -10.58 6.88 9.51
CA LYS A 226 -9.97 7.96 8.71
C LYS A 226 -11.06 8.82 8.05
N HIS A 227 -11.98 8.20 7.32
CA HIS A 227 -13.04 8.89 6.61
C HIS A 227 -13.94 9.69 7.56
N LEU A 228 -14.31 9.12 8.71
CA LEU A 228 -15.11 9.80 9.72
C LEU A 228 -14.39 11.02 10.30
N THR A 229 -13.08 10.90 10.55
CA THR A 229 -12.28 12.03 11.07
C THR A 229 -12.19 13.15 10.05
N GLU A 230 -11.88 12.84 8.80
CA GLU A 230 -11.84 13.84 7.72
C GLU A 230 -13.20 14.52 7.53
N ARG A 231 -14.28 13.73 7.60
CA ARG A 231 -15.63 14.26 7.50
C ARG A 231 -15.99 15.14 8.69
N TRP A 232 -15.50 14.83 9.88
CA TRP A 232 -15.70 15.67 11.06
C TRP A 232 -14.94 17.00 10.95
N LEU A 233 -13.67 16.97 10.53
CA LEU A 233 -12.83 18.16 10.27
C LEU A 233 -13.42 19.08 9.21
N MET A 234 -14.04 18.52 8.17
CA MET A 234 -14.73 19.32 7.13
C MET A 234 -16.01 20.02 7.61
N TRP A 235 -16.53 19.71 8.80
CA TRP A 235 -17.77 20.29 9.34
C TRP A 235 -17.52 21.15 10.59
N THR A 236 -16.31 21.16 11.14
CA THR A 236 -15.94 22.10 12.18
C THR A 236 -15.74 23.50 11.56
N PRO A 237 -16.48 24.51 12.03
CA PRO A 237 -16.42 25.88 11.51
C PRO A 237 -15.12 26.61 11.87
#